data_AF-A0A9C8AJQ3-F1
#
_entry.id   AF-A0A9C8AJQ3-F1
#
_cell.length_a   1.000
_cell.length_b   1.000
_cell.length_c   1.000
_cell.angle_alpha   90.00
_cell.angle_beta   90.00
_cell.angle_gamma   90.00
#
_symmetry.space_group_name_H-M   'P 1'
#
loop_
_entity.id
_entity.type
_entity.pdbx_description
1 polymer ?
#
loop_
_entity_poly.entity_id
_entity_poly.type
_entity_poly.pdbx_seq_one_letter_code
_entity_poly.pdbx_strand_id
1 'polypeptide(L)'
;MTVLSSVEKEKLASRAREIYNRKYRKELETTERGKVVAIEVESGEIFLGRTALEAGLKAREKYPDKIFYFIKVGYPAVHSLGMQMLIDKVAVFDLKRMRIEVQE
;
A
#
# COMPACT_ATOMS: atom_id res chain seq x y z
N MET A 1 -0.99 1.10 -20.59
CA MET A 1 -1.29 -0.01 -19.66
C MET A 1 0.04 -0.44 -19.08
N THR A 2 0.37 0.01 -17.87
CA THR A 2 1.68 -0.26 -17.26
C THR A 2 1.58 -1.55 -16.49
N VAL A 3 2.12 -2.63 -17.05
CA VAL A 3 2.27 -3.90 -16.34
C VAL A 3 3.67 -3.91 -15.73
N LEU A 4 3.76 -3.83 -14.41
CA LEU A 4 5.05 -3.92 -13.71
C LEU A 4 5.54 -5.37 -13.71
N SER A 5 6.80 -5.59 -14.05
CA SER A 5 7.47 -6.88 -13.83
C SER A 5 7.60 -7.20 -12.34
N SER A 6 7.80 -8.47 -12.00
CA SER A 6 7.99 -8.90 -10.61
C SER A 6 9.16 -8.19 -9.92
N VAL A 7 10.23 -7.88 -10.67
CA VAL A 7 11.40 -7.13 -10.17
C VAL A 7 11.04 -5.68 -9.84
N GLU A 8 10.25 -5.02 -10.68
CA GLU A 8 9.82 -3.64 -10.44
C GLU A 8 8.85 -3.55 -9.26
N LYS A 9 7.95 -4.53 -9.12
CA LYS A 9 7.05 -4.66 -7.97
C LYS A 9 7.83 -4.78 -6.66
N GLU A 10 8.86 -5.62 -6.61
CA GLU A 10 9.71 -5.82 -5.43
C GLU A 10 10.47 -4.54 -5.07
N LYS A 11 11.03 -3.83 -6.06
CA LYS A 11 11.70 -2.54 -5.86
C LYS A 11 10.75 -1.49 -5.29
N LEU A 12 9.54 -1.40 -5.82
CA LEU A 12 8.50 -0.49 -5.34
C LEU A 12 8.13 -0.80 -3.89
N ALA A 13 7.90 -2.08 -3.56
CA ALA A 13 7.58 -2.53 -2.21
C ALA A 13 8.72 -2.21 -1.22
N SER A 14 9.96 -2.47 -1.60
CA SER A 14 11.14 -2.18 -0.78
C SER A 14 11.24 -0.69 -0.46
N ARG A 15 11.12 0.17 -1.47
CA ARG A 15 11.20 1.63 -1.30
C ARG A 15 10.03 2.17 -0.46
N ALA A 16 8.82 1.65 -0.64
CA ALA A 16 7.66 2.01 0.19
C ALA A 16 7.89 1.68 1.67
N ARG A 17 8.42 0.48 1.96
CA ARG A 17 8.77 0.06 3.33
C ARG A 17 9.83 0.96 3.93
N GLU A 18 10.84 1.35 3.15
CA GLU A 18 11.87 2.28 3.61
C GLU A 18 11.27 3.64 3.99
N ILE A 19 10.41 4.21 3.13
CA ILE A 19 9.70 5.47 3.39
C ILE A 19 8.93 5.38 4.71
N TYR A 20 8.11 4.34 4.88
CA TYR A 20 7.35 4.12 6.10
C TYR A 20 8.25 4.00 7.34
N ASN A 21 9.25 3.11 7.28
CA ASN A 21 10.14 2.83 8.40
C ASN A 21 10.94 4.05 8.84
N ARG A 22 11.45 4.84 7.89
CA ARG A 22 12.32 5.99 8.20
C ARG A 22 11.53 7.22 8.61
N LYS A 23 10.38 7.49 7.99
CA LYS A 23 9.66 8.77 8.17
C LYS A 23 8.45 8.68 9.07
N TYR A 24 7.69 7.58 9.01
CA TYR A 24 6.33 7.55 9.53
C TYR A 24 6.11 6.56 10.66
N ARG A 25 6.94 5.52 10.74
CA ARG A 25 6.75 4.39 11.67
C ARG A 25 6.59 4.84 13.13
N LYS A 26 7.52 5.66 13.63
CA LYS A 26 7.54 6.05 15.04
C LYS A 26 6.25 6.77 15.46
N GLU A 27 5.77 7.67 14.62
CA GLU A 27 4.56 8.44 14.88
C GLU A 27 3.32 7.56 14.69
N LEU A 28 3.16 6.97 13.50
CA LEU A 28 1.95 6.25 13.15
C LEU A 28 1.74 4.99 13.99
N GLU A 29 2.79 4.25 14.35
CA GLU A 29 2.62 3.06 15.21
C GLU A 29 2.13 3.43 16.62
N THR A 30 2.35 4.67 17.04
CA THR A 30 1.89 5.18 18.34
C THR A 30 0.46 5.72 18.27
N THR A 31 0.12 6.48 17.22
CA THR A 31 -1.14 7.23 17.15
C THR A 31 -2.20 6.59 16.26
N GLU A 32 -1.79 5.78 15.28
CA GLU A 32 -2.63 5.33 14.16
C GLU A 32 -2.62 3.80 13.97
N ARG A 33 -2.27 3.06 15.03
CA ARG A 33 -2.19 1.58 15.00
C ARG A 33 -3.48 0.95 14.48
N GLY A 34 -3.35 -0.01 13.57
CA GLY A 34 -4.47 -0.74 12.96
C GLY A 34 -5.10 -0.07 11.74
N LYS A 35 -4.80 1.20 11.48
CA LYS A 35 -5.16 1.85 10.21
C LYS A 35 -4.27 1.37 9.06
N VAL A 36 -4.66 1.74 7.85
CA VAL A 36 -3.93 1.46 6.61
C VAL A 36 -3.37 2.76 6.06
N VAL A 37 -2.12 2.70 5.62
CA VAL A 37 -1.45 3.76 4.87
C VAL A 37 -1.35 3.33 3.41
N ALA A 38 -1.79 4.17 2.48
CA ALA A 38 -1.39 4.11 1.09
C ALA A 38 -0.19 5.03 0.86
N ILE A 39 0.87 4.53 0.24
CA ILE A 39 2.11 5.25 -0.01
C ILE A 39 2.26 5.43 -1.52
N GLU A 40 2.39 6.67 -1.97
CA GLU A 40 2.88 6.96 -3.31
C GLU A 40 4.42 7.02 -3.25
N VAL A 41 5.08 6.09 -3.93
CA VAL A 41 6.50 5.79 -3.69
C VAL A 41 7.43 6.83 -4.33
N GLU A 42 7.02 7.47 -5.41
CA GLU A 42 7.84 8.46 -6.10
C GLU A 42 7.93 9.77 -5.30
N SER A 43 6.81 10.28 -4.81
CA SER A 43 6.71 11.46 -3.94
C SER A 43 7.08 11.15 -2.49
N GLY A 44 6.83 9.92 -2.04
CA GLY A 44 6.94 9.51 -0.64
C GLY A 44 5.81 10.02 0.24
N GLU A 45 4.73 10.55 -0.33
CA GLU A 45 3.55 10.95 0.42
C GLU A 45 2.71 9.75 0.86
N ILE A 46 2.01 9.95 1.98
CA ILE A 46 1.19 8.91 2.60
C ILE A 46 -0.24 9.38 2.81
N PHE A 47 -1.16 8.43 2.71
CA PHE A 47 -2.60 8.66 2.89
C PHE A 47 -3.15 7.63 3.86
N LEU A 48 -3.71 8.12 4.96
CA LEU A 48 -4.21 7.28 6.05
C LEU A 48 -5.70 6.98 5.87
N GLY A 49 -6.11 5.73 6.10
CA GLY A 49 -7.51 5.31 6.10
C GLY A 49 -7.76 4.21 7.12
N ARG A 50 -9.01 4.05 7.56
CA ARG A 50 -9.43 2.92 8.40
C ARG A 50 -9.37 1.61 7.61
N THR A 51 -9.49 1.68 6.29
CA THR A 51 -9.40 0.57 5.35
C THR A 51 -8.46 0.91 4.19
N ALA A 52 -8.01 -0.11 3.45
CA ALA A 52 -7.23 0.09 2.23
C ALA A 52 -8.00 0.89 1.18
N LEU A 53 -9.32 0.68 1.06
CA LEU A 53 -10.17 1.44 0.15
C LEU A 53 -10.17 2.93 0.49
N GLU A 54 -10.37 3.27 1.77
CA GLU A 54 -10.37 4.67 2.21
C GLU A 54 -9.02 5.35 1.99
N ALA A 55 -7.92 4.68 2.33
CA ALA A 55 -6.57 5.18 2.10
C ALA A 55 -6.28 5.37 0.60
N GLY A 56 -6.72 4.41 -0.22
CA GLY A 56 -6.55 4.45 -1.68
C GLY A 56 -7.37 5.55 -2.36
N LEU A 57 -8.62 5.79 -1.92
CA LEU A 57 -9.45 6.87 -2.45
C LEU A 57 -8.80 8.24 -2.17
N LYS A 58 -8.36 8.49 -0.94
CA LYS A 58 -7.62 9.73 -0.59
C LYS A 58 -6.36 9.91 -1.43
N ALA A 59 -5.62 8.83 -1.65
CA ALA A 59 -4.42 8.87 -2.49
C ALA A 59 -4.75 9.20 -3.96
N ARG A 60 -5.85 8.66 -4.49
CA ARG A 60 -6.31 8.92 -5.86
C ARG A 60 -6.82 10.33 -6.08
N GLU A 61 -7.43 10.97 -5.08
CA GLU A 61 -7.84 12.37 -5.17
C GLU A 61 -6.66 13.28 -5.53
N LYS A 62 -5.47 12.98 -5.00
CA LYS A 62 -4.24 13.72 -5.29
C LYS A 62 -3.43 13.15 -6.45
N TYR A 63 -3.41 11.83 -6.61
CA TYR A 63 -2.60 11.12 -7.60
C TYR A 63 -3.47 10.16 -8.44
N PRO A 64 -4.28 10.68 -9.37
CA PRO A 64 -5.30 9.89 -10.08
C PRO A 64 -4.74 8.74 -10.92
N ASP A 65 -3.50 8.83 -11.41
CA ASP A 65 -2.89 7.85 -12.31
C ASP A 65 -1.65 7.14 -11.73
N LYS A 66 -1.40 7.25 -10.42
CA LYS A 66 -0.26 6.59 -9.77
C LYS A 66 -0.60 5.21 -9.20
N ILE A 67 0.44 4.45 -8.86
CA ILE A 67 0.35 3.17 -8.16
C ILE A 67 0.75 3.41 -6.70
N PHE A 68 0.02 2.78 -5.77
CA PHE A 68 0.28 2.91 -4.34
C PHE A 68 0.65 1.58 -3.71
N TYR A 69 1.47 1.64 -2.67
CA TYR A 69 1.78 0.51 -1.81
C TYR A 69 1.05 0.67 -0.47
N PHE A 70 0.49 -0.41 0.06
CA PHE A 70 -0.32 -0.36 1.29
C PHE A 70 0.40 -1.00 2.47
N ILE A 71 0.35 -0.35 3.64
CA ILE A 71 0.91 -0.86 4.89
C ILE A 71 -0.14 -0.76 5.99
N LYS A 72 -0.33 -1.84 6.75
CA LYS A 72 -1.13 -1.80 7.98
C LYS A 72 -0.24 -1.36 9.15
N VAL A 73 -0.63 -0.27 9.78
CA VAL A 73 0.18 0.42 10.79
C VAL A 73 0.32 -0.44 12.04
N GLY A 74 1.57 -0.74 12.43
CA GLY A 74 1.90 -1.50 13.65
C GLY A 74 1.81 -3.02 13.51
N TYR A 75 1.68 -3.54 12.29
CA TYR A 75 1.67 -4.98 11.99
C TYR A 75 2.87 -5.35 11.11
N PRO A 76 3.55 -6.48 11.37
CA PRO A 76 4.60 -6.96 10.48
C PRO A 76 3.98 -7.26 9.11
N ALA A 77 4.67 -6.87 8.04
CA ALA A 77 4.22 -7.05 6.65
C ALA A 77 4.16 -8.54 6.20
N VAL A 78 4.27 -9.48 7.13
CA VAL A 78 4.40 -10.91 6.88
C VAL A 78 3.44 -11.64 7.82
N HIS A 79 2.47 -12.36 7.23
CA HIS A 79 1.40 -13.20 7.81
C HIS A 79 0.15 -12.51 8.41
N SER A 80 -1.04 -12.78 7.85
CA SER A 80 -1.91 -13.89 8.34
C SER A 80 -3.25 -14.01 7.60
N LEU A 81 -3.43 -15.18 6.96
CA LEU A 81 -4.65 -15.96 6.73
C LEU A 81 -5.91 -15.53 7.51
N GLY A 82 -7.03 -15.33 6.81
CA GLY A 82 -8.39 -15.23 7.38
C GLY A 82 -9.11 -13.94 7.02
N MET A 83 -9.92 -13.97 5.95
CA MET A 83 -10.58 -12.79 5.33
C MET A 83 -9.60 -11.65 4.91
N GLN A 84 -8.31 -12.00 4.91
CA GLN A 84 -7.12 -11.20 4.66
C GLN A 84 -6.65 -11.26 3.19
N MET A 85 -7.44 -11.90 2.33
CA MET A 85 -7.01 -12.36 1.00
C MET A 85 -7.02 -11.25 -0.08
N LEU A 86 -7.38 -10.00 0.25
CA LEU A 86 -7.28 -8.85 -0.66
C LEU A 86 -6.01 -8.01 -0.44
N ILE A 87 -5.17 -8.34 0.54
CA ILE A 87 -3.97 -7.52 0.86
C ILE A 87 -2.66 -8.33 0.81
N ASP A 88 -2.70 -9.67 0.84
CA ASP A 88 -1.50 -10.52 0.98
C ASP A 88 -0.87 -11.05 -0.33
N LYS A 89 -1.18 -10.49 -1.49
CA LYS A 89 -0.37 -10.68 -2.70
C LYS A 89 -0.18 -9.32 -3.33
N VAL A 90 1.07 -8.90 -3.59
CA VAL A 90 1.46 -7.57 -4.08
C VAL A 90 0.38 -6.98 -5.00
N ALA A 91 -0.49 -6.17 -4.42
CA ALA A 91 -1.69 -5.71 -5.09
C ALA A 91 -1.36 -4.34 -5.69
N VAL A 92 -1.04 -4.35 -6.98
CA VAL A 92 -1.05 -3.13 -7.78
C VAL A 92 -2.53 -2.84 -8.08
N PHE A 93 -3.14 -1.99 -7.26
CA PHE A 93 -4.55 -1.61 -7.43
C PHE A 93 -4.69 -0.59 -8.57
N ASP A 94 -5.02 -1.08 -9.77
CA ASP A 94 -5.59 -0.24 -10.83
C ASP A 94 -7.09 -0.03 -10.57
N LEU A 95 -7.46 1.13 -10.04
CA LEU A 95 -8.84 1.46 -9.70
C LEU A 95 -9.71 1.79 -10.93
N LYS A 96 -9.15 1.91 -12.15
CA LYS A 96 -9.95 2.11 -13.37
C LYS A 96 -10.67 0.84 -13.84
N ARG A 97 -10.21 -0.34 -13.40
CA ARG A 97 -10.86 -1.63 -13.67
C ARG A 97 -10.71 -2.49 -12.42
N MET A 98 -11.79 -2.66 -11.66
CA MET A 98 -11.89 -3.60 -10.52
C MET A 98 -11.55 -5.04 -10.96
N ARG A 99 -10.28 -5.36 -11.16
CA ARG A 99 -9.79 -6.69 -11.49
C ARG A 99 -8.61 -6.99 -10.60
N ILE A 100 -8.79 -8.00 -9.75
CA ILE A 100 -7.77 -8.50 -8.83
C ILE A 100 -6.97 -9.55 -9.60
N GLU A 101 -5.72 -9.25 -9.93
CA GLU A 101 -4.80 -10.27 -10.47
C GLU A 101 -3.98 -10.86 -9.33
N VAL A 102 -4.37 -12.07 -8.94
CA VAL A 102 -3.68 -12.93 -7.98
C VAL A 102 -2.58 -13.66 -8.74
N GLN A 103 -1.31 -13.34 -8.51
CA GLN A 103 -0.18 -14.14 -9.04
C GLN A 103 0.22 -15.19 -8.01
N GLU A 104 0.52 -16.42 -8.46
CA GLU A 104 0.94 -17.55 -7.62
C GLU A 104 2.20 -17.25 -6.81
#